data_AF-A0A139MTH0-F1
#
_entry.id   AF-A0A139MTH0-F1
#
_cell.length_a   1.000
_cell.length_b   1.000
_cell.length_c   1.000
_cell.angle_alpha   90.00
_cell.angle_beta   90.00
_cell.angle_gamma   90.00
#
_symmetry.space_group_name_H-M   'P 1'
#
loop_
_entity.id
_entity.type
_entity.pdbx_description
1 polymer ?
#
loop_
_entity_poly.entity_id
_entity_poly.type
_entity_poly.pdbx_seq_one_letter_code
_entity_poly.pdbx_strand_id
1 'polypeptide(L)'
;MKKQDQNQIVALTVKQIKEQGQRTTDIMTRVDTLKGYANSLMLAMNSEPDKAVLLSCLKNFLSQVYDQMDVMHQELDAVAYQLLECDNPEELKAYLSAKG
;
A
#
# COMPACT_ATOMS: atom_id res chain seq x y z
N MET A 1 38.18 1.78 -22.70
CA MET A 1 37.21 0.71 -23.00
C MET A 1 35.87 1.12 -22.42
N LYS A 2 34.87 1.42 -23.26
CA LYS A 2 33.51 1.68 -22.80
C LYS A 2 32.94 0.35 -22.30
N LYS A 3 32.66 0.23 -21.00
CA LYS A 3 31.82 -0.87 -20.50
C LYS A 3 30.44 -0.62 -21.11
N GLN A 4 30.07 -1.41 -22.11
CA GLN A 4 28.68 -1.52 -22.51
C GLN A 4 27.98 -2.15 -21.30
N ASP A 5 27.20 -1.37 -20.58
CA ASP A 5 26.21 -1.92 -19.65
C ASP A 5 25.32 -2.83 -20.49
N GLN A 6 25.51 -4.14 -20.31
CA GLN A 6 24.60 -5.13 -20.86
C GLN A 6 23.23 -4.80 -20.29
N ASN A 7 22.33 -4.40 -21.18
CA ASN A 7 20.92 -4.16 -20.93
C ASN A 7 20.38 -5.27 -20.03
N GLN A 8 20.27 -5.02 -18.72
CA GLN A 8 19.78 -5.99 -17.75
C GLN A 8 18.34 -6.28 -18.15
N ILE A 9 18.06 -7.51 -18.59
CA ILE A 9 16.75 -7.88 -19.13
C ILE A 9 15.77 -7.86 -17.97
N VAL A 10 14.89 -6.84 -17.95
CA VAL A 10 13.80 -6.76 -16.97
C VAL A 10 12.81 -7.88 -17.26
N ALA A 11 12.57 -8.74 -16.27
CA ALA A 11 11.60 -9.83 -16.32
C ALA A 11 10.15 -9.33 -16.29
N LEU A 12 9.90 -8.19 -15.62
CA LEU A 12 8.59 -7.52 -15.68
C LEU A 12 8.39 -6.79 -17.01
N THR A 13 7.23 -6.99 -17.60
CA THR A 13 6.79 -6.22 -18.77
C THR A 13 6.41 -4.79 -18.36
N VAL A 14 6.44 -3.85 -19.33
CA VAL A 14 5.95 -2.47 -19.13
C VAL A 14 4.51 -2.45 -18.59
N LYS A 15 3.67 -3.41 -19.01
CA LYS A 15 2.30 -3.52 -18.51
C LYS A 15 2.28 -3.86 -17.01
N GLN A 16 3.08 -4.83 -16.59
CA GLN A 16 3.17 -5.23 -15.17
C GLN A 16 3.75 -4.11 -14.30
N ILE A 17 4.74 -3.35 -14.81
CA ILE A 17 5.27 -2.16 -14.11
C ILE A 17 4.16 -1.10 -13.93
N LYS A 18 3.35 -0.85 -14.96
CA LYS A 18 2.18 0.05 -14.85
C LYS A 18 1.14 -0.46 -13.85
N GLU A 19 0.90 -1.77 -13.82
CA GLU A 19 0.01 -2.38 -12.82
C GLU A 19 0.54 -2.14 -11.39
N GLN A 20 1.85 -2.24 -11.15
CA GLN A 20 2.44 -1.88 -9.86
C GLN A 20 2.23 -0.40 -9.52
N GLY A 21 2.42 0.50 -10.49
CA GLY A 21 2.15 1.93 -10.30
C GLY A 21 0.69 2.23 -9.93
N GLN A 22 -0.26 1.53 -10.57
CA GLN A 22 -1.68 1.64 -10.22
C GLN A 22 -1.94 1.14 -8.80
N ARG A 23 -1.42 -0.03 -8.43
CA ARG A 23 -1.56 -0.58 -7.07
C ARG A 23 -1.02 0.36 -6.01
N THR A 24 0.14 0.98 -6.25
CA THR A 24 0.69 2.01 -5.36
C THR A 24 -0.25 3.21 -5.22
N THR A 25 -0.86 3.65 -6.33
CA THR A 25 -1.82 4.77 -6.33
C THR A 25 -3.10 4.43 -5.55
N ASP A 26 -3.57 3.19 -5.66
CA ASP A 26 -4.73 2.70 -4.91
C ASP A 26 -4.43 2.70 -3.41
N ILE A 27 -3.24 2.26 -3.00
CA ILE A 27 -2.80 2.30 -1.59
C ILE A 27 -2.71 3.75 -1.09
N MET A 28 -2.12 4.66 -1.87
CA MET A 28 -2.06 6.09 -1.53
C MET A 28 -3.47 6.67 -1.33
N THR A 29 -4.43 6.29 -2.17
CA THR A 29 -5.84 6.70 -2.03
C THR A 29 -6.46 6.22 -0.72
N ARG A 30 -6.15 4.98 -0.30
CA ARG A 30 -6.59 4.46 1.01
C ARG A 30 -5.95 5.23 2.17
N VAL A 31 -4.67 5.56 2.09
CA VAL A 31 -3.97 6.40 3.08
C VAL A 31 -4.63 7.78 3.19
N ASP A 32 -4.90 8.44 2.06
CA ASP A 32 -5.57 9.74 2.04
C ASP A 32 -7.00 9.67 2.63
N THR A 33 -7.71 8.56 2.39
CA THR A 33 -9.02 8.33 2.99
C THR A 33 -8.94 8.26 4.53
N LEU A 34 -7.99 7.48 5.07
CA LEU A 34 -7.77 7.38 6.51
C LEU A 34 -7.36 8.73 7.12
N LYS A 35 -6.52 9.50 6.42
CA LYS A 35 -6.16 10.85 6.82
C LYS A 35 -7.37 11.79 6.86
N GLY A 36 -8.27 11.67 5.87
CA GLY A 36 -9.54 12.41 5.84
C GLY A 36 -10.41 12.09 7.06
N TYR A 37 -10.58 10.80 7.38
CA TYR A 37 -11.33 10.37 8.57
C TYR A 37 -10.71 10.84 9.87
N ALA A 38 -9.38 10.77 10.00
CA ALA A 38 -8.66 11.29 11.16
C ALA A 38 -8.91 12.79 11.34
N ASN A 39 -8.86 13.57 10.25
CA ASN A 39 -9.13 15.01 10.29
C ASN A 39 -10.58 15.31 10.71
N SER A 40 -11.56 14.58 10.18
CA SER A 40 -12.96 14.71 10.60
C SER A 40 -13.15 14.41 12.09
N LEU A 41 -12.48 13.37 12.61
CA LEU A 41 -12.52 13.04 14.04
C LEU A 41 -11.88 14.12 14.90
N MET A 42 -10.73 14.68 14.49
CA MET A 42 -10.08 15.79 15.19
C MET A 42 -10.98 17.04 15.25
N LEU A 43 -11.67 17.38 14.16
CA LEU A 43 -12.62 18.48 14.13
C LEU A 43 -13.80 18.23 15.09
N ALA A 44 -14.33 17.00 15.10
CA ALA A 44 -15.41 16.61 16.01
C ALA A 44 -14.95 16.68 17.48
N MET A 45 -13.72 16.30 17.81
CA MET A 45 -13.18 16.40 19.17
C MET A 45 -13.12 17.85 19.67
N ASN A 46 -12.88 18.81 18.77
CA ASN A 46 -12.81 20.23 19.10
C ASN A 46 -14.19 20.89 19.27
N SER A 47 -15.28 20.19 18.98
CA SER A 47 -16.65 20.73 19.10
C SER A 47 -17.37 20.29 20.38
N GLU A 48 -16.63 19.88 21.41
CA GLU A 48 -17.17 19.38 22.69
C GLU A 48 -18.30 18.34 22.54
N PRO A 49 -18.07 17.24 21.79
CA PRO A 49 -19.11 16.26 21.48
C PRO A 49 -19.50 15.45 22.71
N ASP A 50 -20.68 14.82 22.65
CA ASP A 50 -21.06 13.80 23.62
C ASP A 50 -19.97 12.71 23.70
N LYS A 51 -19.57 12.36 24.93
CA LYS A 51 -18.45 11.44 25.17
C LYS A 51 -18.71 10.03 24.65
N ALA A 52 -19.96 9.56 24.69
CA ALA A 52 -20.30 8.23 24.19
C ALA A 52 -20.27 8.20 22.65
N VAL A 53 -20.74 9.28 22.00
CA VAL A 53 -20.61 9.46 20.54
C VAL A 53 -19.15 9.48 20.13
N LEU A 54 -18.32 10.28 20.81
CA LEU A 54 -16.89 10.37 20.51
C LEU A 54 -16.17 9.02 20.67
N LEU A 55 -16.45 8.31 21.76
CA LEU A 55 -15.86 6.99 22.01
C LEU A 55 -16.24 5.98 20.93
N SER A 56 -17.50 6.00 20.47
CA SER A 56 -17.98 5.15 19.38
C SER A 56 -17.26 5.46 18.06
N CYS A 57 -17.14 6.74 17.70
CA CYS A 57 -16.41 7.18 16.52
C CYS A 57 -14.93 6.78 16.57
N LEU A 58 -14.27 6.97 17.71
CA LEU A 58 -12.87 6.59 17.91
C LEU A 58 -12.67 5.08 17.77
N LYS A 59 -13.54 4.27 18.38
CA LYS A 59 -13.50 2.81 18.25
C LYS A 59 -13.62 2.36 16.79
N ASN A 60 -14.57 2.93 16.05
CA ASN A 60 -14.77 2.59 14.64
C ASN A 60 -13.57 3.01 13.79
N PHE A 61 -13.03 4.20 14.01
CA PHE A 61 -11.85 4.67 13.30
C PHE A 61 -10.63 3.77 13.58
N LEU A 62 -10.37 3.43 14.84
CA LEU A 62 -9.25 2.55 15.20
C LEU A 62 -9.39 1.15 14.60
N SER A 63 -10.60 0.59 14.57
CA SER A 63 -10.86 -0.70 13.90
C SER A 63 -10.55 -0.62 12.41
N GLN A 64 -11.04 0.43 11.72
CA GLN A 64 -10.79 0.62 10.30
C GLN A 64 -9.29 0.81 10.00
N VAL A 65 -8.59 1.61 10.81
CA VAL A 65 -7.14 1.79 10.66
C VAL A 65 -6.43 0.46 10.82
N TYR A 66 -6.76 -0.33 11.85
CA TYR A 66 -6.13 -1.62 12.08
C TYR A 66 -6.34 -2.57 10.90
N ASP A 67 -7.59 -2.72 10.44
CA ASP A 67 -7.95 -3.63 9.36
C ASP A 67 -7.31 -3.21 8.02
N GLN A 68 -7.26 -1.91 7.73
CA GLN A 68 -6.70 -1.41 6.48
C GLN A 68 -5.17 -1.39 6.49
N MET A 69 -4.53 -1.21 7.64
CA MET A 69 -3.08 -1.09 7.72
C MET A 69 -2.36 -2.37 7.30
N ASP A 70 -2.85 -3.54 7.77
CA ASP A 70 -2.24 -4.83 7.39
C ASP A 70 -2.40 -5.10 5.89
N VAL A 71 -3.59 -4.81 5.33
CA VAL A 71 -3.85 -4.97 3.89
C VAL A 71 -2.93 -4.05 3.07
N MET A 72 -2.85 -2.76 3.40
CA MET A 72 -1.98 -1.82 2.69
C MET A 72 -0.50 -2.21 2.81
N HIS A 73 -0.07 -2.67 3.99
CA HIS A 73 1.30 -3.14 4.20
C HIS A 73 1.63 -4.34 3.32
N GLN A 74 0.76 -5.35 3.28
CA GLN A 74 0.94 -6.53 2.44
C GLN A 74 0.91 -6.20 0.94
N GLU A 75 0.04 -5.26 0.53
CA GLU A 75 -0.01 -4.79 -0.86
C GLU A 75 1.27 -4.02 -1.24
N LEU A 76 1.77 -3.15 -0.36
CA LEU A 76 3.02 -2.41 -0.58
C LEU A 76 4.24 -3.33 -0.62
N ASP A 77 4.32 -4.29 0.30
CA ASP A 77 5.37 -5.32 0.32
C ASP A 77 5.39 -6.09 -1.00
N ALA A 78 4.21 -6.48 -1.51
CA ALA A 78 4.09 -7.16 -2.79
C ALA A 78 4.53 -6.30 -3.98
N VAL A 79 4.15 -5.02 -4.00
CA VAL A 79 4.61 -4.08 -5.03
C VAL A 79 6.12 -3.92 -4.96
N ALA A 80 6.67 -3.71 -3.76
CA ALA A 80 8.09 -3.51 -3.53
C ALA A 80 8.89 -4.72 -3.99
N TYR A 81 8.49 -5.93 -3.59
CA TYR A 81 9.15 -7.16 -4.00
C TYR A 81 9.15 -7.31 -5.52
N GLN A 82 8.01 -7.12 -6.18
CA GLN A 82 7.92 -7.24 -7.63
C GLN A 82 8.80 -6.23 -8.38
N LEU A 83 8.93 -5.01 -7.85
CA LEU A 83 9.78 -3.97 -8.43
C LEU A 83 11.27 -4.17 -8.14
N LEU A 84 11.63 -4.65 -6.96
CA LEU A 84 13.03 -4.92 -6.57
C LEU A 84 13.59 -6.11 -7.33
N GLU A 85 12.81 -7.19 -7.44
CA GLU A 85 13.20 -8.42 -8.16
C GLU A 85 12.77 -8.37 -9.65
N CYS A 86 12.59 -7.18 -10.21
CA CYS A 86 12.00 -7.02 -11.54
C CYS A 86 12.86 -7.57 -12.68
N ASP A 87 14.12 -7.91 -12.42
CA ASP A 87 15.11 -8.53 -13.30
C ASP A 87 15.39 -9.99 -12.95
N ASN A 88 14.77 -10.52 -11.88
CA ASN A 88 14.99 -11.87 -11.37
C ASN A 88 13.73 -12.75 -11.52
N PRO A 89 13.58 -13.48 -12.65
CA PRO A 89 12.37 -14.26 -12.91
C PRO A 89 12.19 -15.46 -11.97
N GLU A 90 13.27 -15.98 -11.37
CA GLU A 90 13.20 -17.11 -10.44
C GLU A 90 12.58 -16.67 -9.11
N GLU A 91 13.07 -15.56 -8.54
CA GLU A 91 12.52 -14.94 -7.32
C GLU A 91 11.05 -14.54 -7.51
N LEU A 92 10.71 -13.89 -8.63
CA LEU A 92 9.31 -13.55 -8.94
C LEU A 92 8.40 -14.78 -8.99
N LYS A 93 8.87 -15.89 -9.58
CA LYS A 93 8.09 -17.14 -9.65
C LYS A 93 7.95 -17.79 -8.27
N ALA A 94 9.02 -17.81 -7.47
CA ALA A 94 9.02 -18.35 -6.12
C ALA A 94 8.01 -17.58 -5.24
N TYR A 95 8.05 -16.25 -5.30
CA TYR A 95 7.13 -15.39 -4.56
C TYR A 95 5.66 -15.60 -4.94
N LEU A 96 5.33 -15.66 -6.23
CA LEU A 96 3.96 -15.93 -6.69
C LEU A 96 3.47 -17.31 -6.25
N SER A 97 4.36 -18.30 -6.17
CA SER A 97 4.03 -19.65 -5.74
C SER A 97 3.87 -19.77 -4.22
N ALA A 98 4.49 -18.87 -3.44
CA ALA A 98 4.39 -18.85 -1.98
C ALA A 98 3.15 -18.10 -1.46
N LYS A 99 2.52 -17.25 -2.28
CA LYS A 99 1.31 -16.48 -1.93
C LYS A 99 0.00 -17.06 -2.52
N GLY A 100 0.05 -18.18 -3.24
CA GLY A 100 -1.11 -18.92 -3.77
C GLY A 100 -1.47 -20.12 -2.91
#